data_AF-A0A842P4F8-F1
#
_entry.id   AF-A0A842P4F8-F1
#
_cell.length_a   1.000
_cell.length_b   1.000
_cell.length_c   1.000
_cell.angle_alpha   90.00
_cell.angle_beta   90.00
_cell.angle_gamma   90.00
#
_symmetry.space_group_name_H-M   'P 1'
#
loop_
_entity.id
_entity.type
_entity.pdbx_description
1 polymer ?
#
loop_
_entity_poly.entity_id
_entity_poly.type
_entity_poly.pdbx_seq_one_letter_code
_entity_poly.pdbx_strand_id
1 'polypeptide(L)' 'MSFTPEEVVCDGCQGPRVFKWANECPPRICGVEKGHHTCADCGEYSCEKLESAWKVMGENGEAAKKNLDGLR' A
#
# COMPACT_ATOMS: atom_id res chain seq x y z
N MET A 1 8.24 -11.36 14.04
CA MET A 1 8.61 -11.54 12.62
C MET A 1 9.28 -10.27 12.15
N SER A 2 10.43 -10.37 11.48
CA SER A 2 11.16 -9.24 10.89
C SER A 2 11.25 -9.47 9.38
N PHE A 3 10.92 -8.46 8.59
CA PHE A 3 11.07 -8.48 7.13
C PHE A 3 12.32 -7.67 6.75
N THR A 4 13.02 -8.09 5.70
CA THR A 4 14.07 -7.25 5.10
C THR A 4 13.44 -6.20 4.17
N PRO A 5 14.05 -5.02 3.98
CA PRO A 5 13.55 -4.04 3.01
C PRO A 5 13.33 -4.61 1.60
N GLU A 6 14.17 -5.56 1.19
CA GLU A 6 14.09 -6.25 -0.10
C GLU A 6 12.86 -7.15 -0.23
N GLU A 7 12.32 -7.66 0.88
CA GLU A 7 11.13 -8.50 0.92
C GLU A 7 9.82 -7.71 0.88
N VAL A 8 9.85 -6.38 0.98
CA VAL A 8 8.66 -5.51 1.03
C VAL A 8 8.61 -4.55 -0.17
N VAL A 9 9.08 -5.00 -1.33
CA VAL A 9 9.10 -4.19 -2.56
C VAL A 9 7.92 -4.56 -3.47
N CYS A 10 7.14 -3.56 -3.90
CA CYS A 10 6.09 -3.72 -4.91
C CYS A 10 6.03 -2.53 -5.88
N ASP A 11 5.47 -2.77 -7.06
CA ASP A 11 5.30 -1.74 -8.12
C ASP A 11 3.93 -1.04 -8.05
N GLY A 12 3.27 -1.09 -6.89
CA GLY A 12 1.88 -0.66 -6.75
C GLY A 12 0.89 -1.79 -6.95
N CYS A 13 -0.41 -1.47 -6.87
CA CYS A 13 -1.47 -2.47 -6.80
C CYS A 13 -1.59 -3.29 -8.10
N GLN A 14 -1.33 -2.66 -9.24
CA GLN A 14 -1.39 -3.24 -10.58
C GLN A 14 -0.01 -3.60 -11.16
N GLY A 15 1.06 -3.42 -10.38
CA GLY A 15 2.42 -3.63 -10.85
C GLY A 15 2.82 -5.11 -10.94
N PRO A 16 3.80 -5.47 -11.80
CA PRO A 16 4.23 -6.86 -11.99
C PRO A 16 5.03 -7.40 -10.79
N ARG A 17 5.75 -6.55 -10.06
CA ARG A 17 6.47 -6.94 -8.84
C ARG A 17 5.56 -6.94 -7.63
N VAL A 18 5.47 -8.09 -6.99
CA VAL A 18 4.71 -8.31 -5.75
C VAL A 18 5.61 -8.89 -4.66
N PHE A 19 5.37 -8.48 -3.42
CA PHE A 19 6.02 -9.08 -2.25
C PHE A 19 5.29 -10.36 -1.81
N LYS A 20 5.94 -11.15 -0.94
CA LYS A 20 5.49 -12.50 -0.54
C LYS A 20 4.05 -12.56 0.01
N TRP A 21 3.57 -11.49 0.65
CA TRP A 21 2.23 -11.40 1.24
C TRP A 21 1.33 -10.39 0.51
N ALA A 22 1.63 -10.06 -0.75
CA ALA A 22 0.86 -9.11 -1.54
C ALA A 22 -0.60 -9.54 -1.78
N ASN A 23 -0.90 -10.83 -1.68
CA ASN A 23 -2.27 -11.36 -1.79
C ASN A 23 -3.08 -11.24 -0.50
N GLU A 24 -2.44 -10.92 0.61
CA GLU A 24 -3.08 -10.69 1.92
C GLU A 24 -3.11 -9.20 2.28
N CYS A 25 -2.50 -8.34 1.45
CA CYS A 25 -2.43 -6.90 1.65
C CYS A 25 -3.80 -6.24 1.38
N PRO A 26 -4.54 -5.78 2.41
CA PRO A 26 -5.88 -5.22 2.21
C PRO A 26 -5.94 -4.02 1.25
N PRO A 27 -5.01 -3.03 1.30
CA PRO A 27 -5.03 -1.92 0.36
C PRO A 27 -4.71 -2.36 -1.08
N ARG A 28 -3.88 -3.39 -1.27
CA ARG A 28 -3.60 -3.93 -2.60
C ARG A 28 -4.82 -4.66 -3.18
N ILE A 29 -5.46 -5.53 -2.41
CA ILE A 29 -6.68 -6.23 -2.86
C ILE A 29 -7.72 -5.20 -3.31
N CYS A 30 -7.95 -4.17 -2.49
CA CYS A 30 -8.86 -3.09 -2.82
C CYS A 30 -8.44 -2.31 -4.08
N GLY A 31 -7.15 -2.01 -4.25
CA GLY A 31 -6.65 -1.30 -5.44
C GLY A 31 -6.78 -2.13 -6.73
N VAL A 32 -6.56 -3.44 -6.63
CA VAL A 32 -6.76 -4.39 -7.75
C VAL A 32 -8.23 -4.44 -8.15
N GLU A 33 -9.15 -4.63 -7.20
CA GLU A 33 -10.59 -4.67 -7.45
C GLU A 33 -11.14 -3.37 -8.06
N LYS A 34 -10.62 -2.22 -7.61
CA LYS A 34 -11.02 -0.90 -8.11
C LYS A 34 -10.29 -0.47 -9.39
N GLY A 35 -9.28 -1.20 -9.85
CA GLY A 35 -8.46 -0.81 -11.00
C GLY A 35 -7.52 0.37 -10.76
N HIS A 36 -7.21 0.69 -9.50
CA HIS A 36 -6.28 1.78 -9.14
C HIS A 36 -4.84 1.29 -9.14
N HIS A 37 -3.91 2.11 -9.64
CA HIS A 37 -2.49 1.77 -9.65
C HIS A 37 -1.89 1.94 -8.26
N THR A 38 -2.29 3.00 -7.57
CA THR A 38 -1.98 3.25 -6.16
C THR A 38 -3.21 3.75 -5.43
N CYS A 39 -3.19 3.74 -4.10
CA CYS A 39 -4.31 4.31 -3.34
C CYS A 39 -4.43 5.84 -3.53
N ALA A 40 -3.41 6.51 -4.06
CA ALA A 40 -3.46 7.93 -4.40
C ALA A 40 -4.47 8.22 -5.52
N ASP A 41 -4.76 7.24 -6.39
CA ASP A 41 -5.76 7.38 -7.47
C ASP A 41 -7.21 7.30 -6.95
N CYS A 42 -7.40 6.90 -5.69
CA CYS A 42 -8.72 6.69 -5.11
C CYS A 42 -9.35 8.01 -4.66
N GLY A 43 -10.64 8.21 -4.99
CA GLY A 43 -11.42 9.35 -4.50
C GLY A 43 -11.69 9.31 -2.98
N GLU A 44 -11.63 8.11 -2.40
CA GLU A 44 -11.80 7.86 -0.96
C GLU A 44 -10.43 7.74 -0.25
N TYR A 45 -9.42 8.48 -0.71
CA TYR A 45 -8.07 8.44 -0.14
C TYR A 45 -8.06 8.78 1.37
N SER A 46 -7.11 8.19 2.10
CA SER A 46 -7.09 8.17 3.58
C SER A 46 -8.27 7.41 4.22
N CYS A 47 -8.84 6.43 3.52
CA CYS A 47 -9.86 5.54 4.10
C CYS A 47 -9.34 4.66 5.25
N GLU A 48 -10.26 4.04 5.99
CA GLU A 48 -9.98 3.19 7.15
C GLU A 48 -8.99 2.04 6.85
N LYS A 49 -9.04 1.45 5.64
CA LYS A 49 -8.12 0.38 5.23
C LYS A 49 -6.67 0.87 5.17
N LEU A 50 -6.46 2.08 4.66
CA LEU A 50 -5.14 2.71 4.59
C LEU A 50 -4.64 3.13 5.96
N GLU A 51 -5.49 3.81 6.73
CA GLU A 51 -5.15 4.26 8.09
C GLU A 51 -4.77 3.07 8.99
N SER A 52 -5.52 1.97 8.88
CA SER A 52 -5.20 0.72 9.59
C SER A 52 -3.87 0.13 9.12
N ALA A 53 -3.61 0.10 7.81
CA ALA A 53 -2.35 -0.40 7.27
C ALA A 53 -1.15 0.46 7.73
N TRP A 54 -1.25 1.78 7.66
CA TRP A 54 -0.21 2.70 8.13
C TRP A 54 0.08 2.50 9.62
N LYS A 55 -0.96 2.34 10.44
CA LYS A 55 -0.81 2.08 11.86
C LYS A 55 -0.07 0.77 12.15
N VAL A 56 -0.36 -0.30 11.40
CA VAL A 56 0.34 -1.59 11.53
C VAL A 56 1.80 -1.50 11.08
N MET A 57 2.10 -0.65 10.09
CA MET A 57 3.44 -0.44 9.56
C MET A 57 4.34 0.46 10.45
N GLY A 58 3.79 1.12 11.48
CA GLY A 58 4.56 1.97 12.39
C GLY A 58 5.20 3.17 11.68
N GLU A 59 6.49 3.40 11.92
CA GLU A 59 7.27 4.48 11.27
C GLU A 59 7.24 4.40 9.73
N ASN A 60 7.19 3.18 9.18
CA ASN A 60 7.08 2.97 7.74
C ASN A 60 5.69 3.38 7.20
N GLY A 61 4.67 3.41 8.05
CA GLY A 61 3.33 3.88 7.71
C GLY A 61 3.31 5.36 7.38
N GLU A 62 4.03 6.19 8.16
CA GLU A 62 4.15 7.62 7.87
C GLU A 62 4.90 7.88 6.57
N ALA A 63 5.97 7.13 6.30
CA ALA A 63 6.69 7.21 5.04
C ALA A 63 5.80 6.80 3.85
N ALA A 64 5.02 5.71 3.99
CA ALA A 64 4.08 5.27 2.98
C ALA A 64 2.98 6.32 2.70
N LYS A 65 2.45 6.96 3.74
CA LYS A 65 1.48 8.06 3.62
C LYS A 65 2.06 9.24 2.83
N LYS A 66 3.25 9.72 3.21
CA LYS A 66 3.94 10.82 2.50
C LYS A 66 4.19 10.52 1.02
N ASN A 67 4.58 9.28 0.70
CA ASN A 67 4.76 8.86 -0.69
C ASN A 67 3.45 8.94 -1.49
N LEU A 68 2.35 8.47 -0.90
CA LEU A 68 1.03 8.52 -1.53
C LEU A 68 0.50 9.96 -1.64
N ASP A 69 0.72 10.80 -0.63
CA ASP A 69 0.37 12.22 -0.66
C ASP A 69 1.10 12.97 -1.78
N GLY A 70 2.36 12.62 -2.06
CA GLY A 70 3.14 13.23 -3.15
C GLY A 70 2.75 12.79 -4.56
N LEU A 71 1.88 11.77 -4.70
CA LEU A 71 1.35 11.32 -5.98
C LEU A 71 -0.01 11.97 -6.32
N ARG A 72 -0.53 12.83 -5.45
CA ARG A 72 -1.79 13.56 -5.61
C ARG A 72 -1.55 15.02 -5.99
#